data_AF-A0A7Y4QIL6-F1
#
_entry.id   AF-A0A7Y4QIL6-F1
#
_cell.length_a   1.000
_cell.length_b   1.000
_cell.length_c   1.000
_cell.angle_alpha   90.00
_cell.angle_beta   90.00
_cell.angle_gamma   90.00
#
_symmetry.space_group_name_H-M   'P 1'
#
loop_
_entity.id
_entity.type
_entity.pdbx_description
1 polymer ?
#
loop_
_entity_poly.entity_id
_entity_poly.type
_entity_poly.pdbx_seq_one_letter_code
_entity_poly.pdbx_strand_id
1 'polypeptide(L)'
;MLVFALSRIPGMLPQNFSVAYAIAFCAGVFLSGAMAWWLPLTTLLVTDIALNFYYWLGLGYNVWDLPVLKFQLFNYAAYVVLIWLGRRFKPKSSFFSLLGGGVLGALLFYLITNTASWFFNPFANPEYTKTIQGWIIALTKGTAGWPETWTFLRNTLLSGGIFTGLFVAAMKLTAESPQEKEAGQRAPEPETESEPEAKPEEAKA
;
A
#
# COMPACT_ATOMS: atom_id res chain seq x y z
N MET A 1 7.25 1.46 9.19
CA MET A 1 7.62 2.80 8.68
C MET A 1 9.12 3.01 8.56
N LEU A 2 9.96 2.58 9.51
CA LEU A 2 11.41 2.75 9.36
C LEU A 2 11.99 2.07 8.11
N VAL A 3 11.67 0.79 7.89
CA VAL A 3 12.08 0.05 6.68
C VAL A 3 11.64 0.77 5.40
N PHE A 4 10.45 1.35 5.42
CA PHE A 4 9.95 2.15 4.31
C PHE A 4 10.80 3.40 4.09
N ALA A 5 11.05 4.17 5.13
CA ALA A 5 11.87 5.38 5.03
C ALA A 5 13.27 5.07 4.48
N LEU A 6 13.89 4.00 4.97
CA LEU A 6 15.21 3.54 4.50
C LEU A 6 15.17 3.08 3.04
N SER A 7 14.08 2.43 2.60
CA SER A 7 13.92 2.01 1.19
C SER A 7 13.88 3.18 0.20
N ARG A 8 13.69 4.42 0.69
CA ARG A 8 13.65 5.62 -0.13
C ARG A 8 15.02 6.30 -0.29
N ILE A 9 16.07 5.79 0.35
CA ILE A 9 17.44 6.30 0.13
C ILE A 9 17.81 6.08 -1.35
N PRO A 10 18.30 7.12 -2.07
CA PRO A 10 18.69 6.99 -3.47
C PRO A 10 19.67 5.83 -3.71
N GLY A 11 19.39 5.00 -4.72
CA GLY A 11 20.21 3.83 -5.07
C GLY A 11 19.86 2.53 -4.35
N MET A 12 19.00 2.54 -3.32
CA MET A 12 18.59 1.32 -2.60
C MET A 12 17.70 0.39 -3.42
N LEU A 13 16.82 0.95 -4.25
CA LEU A 13 15.88 0.21 -5.08
C LEU A 13 16.09 0.55 -6.55
N PRO A 14 15.76 -0.36 -7.48
CA PRO A 14 15.76 -0.07 -8.91
C PRO A 14 14.87 1.14 -9.23
N GLN A 15 15.15 1.80 -10.36
CA GLN A 15 14.37 2.94 -10.80
C GLN A 15 12.88 2.58 -10.93
N ASN A 16 12.01 3.46 -10.44
CA ASN A 16 10.54 3.29 -10.43
C ASN A 16 10.05 2.07 -9.62
N PHE A 17 10.89 1.50 -8.76
CA PHE A 17 10.53 0.43 -7.84
C PHE A 17 10.35 1.02 -6.44
N SER A 18 9.16 0.87 -5.83
CA SER A 18 8.84 1.58 -4.58
C SER A 18 7.95 0.78 -3.64
N VAL A 19 8.24 0.88 -2.35
CA VAL A 19 7.43 0.32 -1.27
C VAL A 19 6.20 1.20 -0.97
N ALA A 20 6.20 2.46 -1.42
CA ALA A 20 5.24 3.49 -1.00
C ALA A 20 3.78 3.10 -1.26
N TYR A 21 3.49 2.51 -2.43
CA TYR A 21 2.13 2.16 -2.83
C TYR A 21 1.56 1.04 -1.95
N ALA A 22 2.35 0.00 -1.74
CA ALA A 22 1.99 -1.12 -0.88
C ALA A 22 1.76 -0.65 0.56
N ILE A 23 2.63 0.21 1.10
CA ILE A 23 2.47 0.72 2.46
C ILE A 23 1.28 1.66 2.61
N ALA A 24 1.00 2.53 1.64
CA ALA A 24 -0.20 3.36 1.68
C ALA A 24 -1.46 2.48 1.76
N PHE A 25 -1.57 1.48 0.88
CA PHE A 25 -2.69 0.53 0.91
C PHE A 25 -2.73 -0.28 2.21
N CYS A 26 -1.64 -0.96 2.59
CA CYS A 26 -1.57 -1.80 3.78
C CYS A 26 -1.76 -1.02 5.09
N ALA A 27 -1.31 0.23 5.16
CA ALA A 27 -1.60 1.09 6.30
C ALA A 27 -3.11 1.30 6.48
N GLY A 28 -3.84 1.49 5.38
CA GLY A 28 -5.30 1.55 5.38
C GLY A 28 -5.98 0.27 5.87
N VAL A 29 -5.41 -0.90 5.54
CA VAL A 29 -5.94 -2.21 5.97
C VAL A 29 -5.69 -2.46 7.46
N PHE A 30 -4.44 -2.28 7.91
CA PHE A 30 -3.97 -2.87 9.17
C PHE A 30 -3.84 -1.87 10.33
N LEU A 31 -3.68 -0.57 10.06
CA LEU A 31 -3.56 0.44 11.12
C LEU A 31 -4.95 0.95 11.54
N SER A 32 -5.13 1.18 12.83
CA SER A 32 -6.40 1.64 13.40
C SER A 32 -6.55 3.16 13.41
N GLY A 33 -7.80 3.63 13.33
CA GLY A 33 -8.16 5.04 13.52
C GLY A 33 -7.37 6.03 12.66
N ALA A 34 -6.90 7.10 13.29
CA ALA A 34 -6.11 8.16 12.65
C ALA A 34 -4.71 7.68 12.21
N MET A 35 -4.17 6.63 12.83
CA MET A 35 -2.82 6.14 12.55
C MET A 35 -2.68 5.61 11.12
N ALA A 36 -3.75 5.08 10.53
CA ALA A 36 -3.77 4.71 9.11
C ALA A 36 -3.45 5.87 8.15
N TRP A 37 -3.64 7.11 8.61
CA TRP A 37 -3.47 8.31 7.80
C TRP A 37 -2.17 9.03 8.13
N TRP A 38 -2.03 9.53 9.35
CA TRP A 38 -0.92 10.42 9.69
C TRP A 38 0.41 9.68 9.61
N LEU A 39 0.48 8.40 10.01
CA LEU A 39 1.73 7.67 10.08
C LEU A 39 2.38 7.45 8.69
N PRO A 40 1.69 6.86 7.69
CA PRO A 40 2.28 6.73 6.35
C PRO A 40 2.49 8.09 5.67
N LEU A 41 1.54 9.04 5.79
CA LEU A 41 1.64 10.34 5.12
C LEU A 41 2.76 11.22 5.70
N THR A 42 2.96 11.22 7.01
CA THR A 42 4.07 11.94 7.65
C THR A 42 5.41 11.29 7.29
N THR A 43 5.47 9.95 7.23
CA THR A 43 6.67 9.25 6.78
C THR A 43 7.02 9.63 5.33
N LEU A 44 6.02 9.65 4.44
CA LEU A 44 6.17 10.14 3.06
C LEU A 44 6.67 11.59 3.02
N LEU A 45 6.08 12.47 3.82
CA LEU A 45 6.42 13.90 3.85
C LEU A 45 7.85 14.15 4.29
N VAL A 46 8.24 13.56 5.41
CA VAL A 46 9.61 13.71 5.93
C VAL A 46 10.63 13.17 4.93
N THR A 47 10.34 12.03 4.31
CA THR A 47 11.25 11.43 3.32
C THR A 47 11.26 12.18 1.99
N ASP A 48 10.15 12.78 1.56
CA ASP A 48 10.11 13.68 0.39
C ASP A 48 10.92 14.95 0.63
N ILE A 49 10.84 15.55 1.81
CA ILE A 49 11.64 16.72 2.19
C ILE A 49 13.14 16.37 2.13
N ALA A 50 13.52 15.23 2.72
CA ALA A 50 14.91 14.76 2.69
C ALA A 50 15.39 14.49 1.25
N LEU A 51 14.55 13.87 0.41
CA LEU A 51 14.85 13.66 -1.01
C LEU A 51 14.98 14.97 -1.77
N ASN A 52 14.11 15.95 -1.52
CA ASN A 52 14.20 17.25 -2.15
C ASN A 52 15.50 17.96 -1.78
N PHE A 53 15.94 17.89 -0.51
CA PHE A 53 17.26 18.40 -0.13
C PHE A 53 18.39 17.67 -0.85
N TYR A 54 18.32 16.34 -0.99
CA TYR A 54 19.32 15.57 -1.74
C TYR A 54 19.40 16.01 -3.21
N TYR A 55 18.27 16.11 -3.91
CA TYR A 55 18.24 16.52 -5.32
C TYR A 55 18.63 17.99 -5.52
N TRP A 56 18.24 18.86 -4.60
CA TRP A 56 18.58 20.27 -4.67
C TRP A 56 20.07 20.51 -4.38
N LEU A 57 20.58 20.02 -3.25
CA LEU A 57 21.97 20.26 -2.82
C LEU A 57 22.97 19.39 -3.58
N GLY A 58 22.61 18.15 -3.91
CA GLY A 58 23.50 17.18 -4.55
C GLY A 58 23.52 17.26 -6.08
N LEU A 59 22.40 17.62 -6.70
CA LEU A 59 22.24 17.57 -8.17
C LEU A 59 21.82 18.92 -8.78
N GLY A 60 21.56 19.94 -7.96
CA GLY A 60 21.19 21.29 -8.44
C GLY A 60 19.81 21.37 -9.07
N TYR A 61 18.90 20.42 -8.79
CA TYR A 61 17.56 20.41 -9.38
C TYR A 61 16.62 21.40 -8.67
N ASN A 62 15.77 22.08 -9.45
CA ASN A 62 14.76 23.03 -8.95
C ASN A 62 13.51 22.32 -8.42
N VAL A 63 13.68 21.47 -7.41
CA VAL A 63 12.60 20.65 -6.83
C VAL A 63 11.68 21.42 -5.88
N TRP A 64 12.07 22.64 -5.49
CA TRP A 64 11.31 23.51 -4.59
C TRP A 64 10.40 24.50 -5.31
N ASP A 65 10.40 24.51 -6.64
CA ASP A 65 9.56 25.42 -7.42
C ASP A 65 8.07 25.11 -7.21
N LEU A 66 7.24 26.16 -7.17
CA LEU A 66 5.81 26.03 -6.92
C LEU A 66 5.08 25.04 -7.84
N PRO A 67 5.36 24.95 -9.16
CA PRO A 67 4.76 23.93 -10.02
C PRO A 67 5.09 22.49 -9.60
N VAL A 68 6.34 22.24 -9.17
CA VAL A 68 6.80 20.93 -8.70
C VAL A 68 6.10 20.55 -7.40
N LEU A 69 6.07 21.46 -6.44
CA LEU A 69 5.39 21.25 -5.16
C LEU A 69 3.88 21.05 -5.33
N LYS A 70 3.23 21.83 -6.22
CA LYS A 70 1.82 21.64 -6.56
C LYS A 70 1.58 20.26 -7.18
N PHE A 71 2.46 19.81 -8.07
CA PHE A 71 2.34 18.50 -8.66
C PHE A 71 2.47 17.38 -7.62
N GLN A 72 3.38 17.55 -6.64
CA GLN A 72 3.53 16.61 -5.54
C GLN A 72 2.23 16.42 -4.75
N LEU A 73 1.38 17.44 -4.61
CA LEU A 73 0.08 17.30 -3.94
C LEU A 73 -0.83 16.25 -4.60
N PHE A 74 -0.74 16.05 -5.92
CA PHE A 74 -1.51 14.99 -6.59
C PHE A 74 -0.98 13.59 -6.26
N ASN A 75 0.32 13.45 -6.02
CA ASN A 75 0.88 12.19 -5.51
C ASN A 75 0.34 11.90 -4.11
N TYR A 76 0.24 12.92 -3.24
CA TYR A 76 -0.39 12.79 -1.93
C TYR A 76 -1.87 12.43 -2.02
N ALA A 77 -2.62 13.06 -2.94
CA ALA A 77 -4.01 12.71 -3.19
C ALA A 77 -4.14 11.24 -3.61
N ALA A 78 -3.25 10.74 -4.47
CA ALA A 78 -3.21 9.32 -4.84
C ALA A 78 -2.90 8.43 -3.61
N TYR A 79 -1.93 8.78 -2.76
CA TYR A 79 -1.67 8.02 -1.53
C TYR A 79 -2.86 7.99 -0.58
N VAL A 80 -3.59 9.11 -0.44
CA VAL A 80 -4.84 9.19 0.32
C VAL A 80 -5.88 8.23 -0.25
N VAL A 81 -6.03 8.16 -1.58
CA VAL A 81 -6.92 7.20 -2.25
C VAL A 81 -6.50 5.76 -1.96
N LEU A 82 -5.20 5.46 -1.95
CA LEU A 82 -4.70 4.11 -1.65
C LEU A 82 -4.98 3.71 -0.19
N ILE A 83 -4.74 4.61 0.76
CA ILE A 83 -5.09 4.39 2.18
C ILE A 83 -6.59 4.16 2.31
N TRP A 84 -7.41 5.02 1.68
CA TRP A 84 -8.86 4.88 1.67
C TRP A 84 -9.31 3.55 1.08
N LEU A 85 -8.72 3.11 -0.03
CA LEU A 85 -8.99 1.81 -0.64
C LEU A 85 -8.66 0.68 0.36
N GLY A 86 -7.49 0.74 1.00
CA GLY A 86 -7.08 -0.23 2.03
C GLY A 86 -8.10 -0.34 3.16
N ARG A 87 -8.68 0.78 3.60
CA ARG A 87 -9.74 0.79 4.64
C ARG A 87 -11.02 0.08 4.23
N ARG A 88 -11.23 -0.21 2.95
CA ARG A 88 -12.37 -1.02 2.47
C ARG A 88 -12.16 -2.52 2.72
N PHE A 89 -10.94 -2.95 3.02
CA PHE A 89 -10.60 -4.33 3.32
C PHE A 89 -10.52 -4.53 4.84
N LYS A 90 -10.76 -5.76 5.29
CA LYS A 90 -10.58 -6.15 6.67
C LYS A 90 -9.19 -6.79 6.83
N PRO A 91 -8.49 -6.62 7.96
CA PRO A 91 -7.24 -7.35 8.24
C PRO A 91 -7.37 -8.88 8.09
N LYS A 92 -8.56 -9.41 8.38
CA LYS A 92 -8.90 -10.84 8.26
C LYS A 92 -9.21 -11.30 6.84
N SER A 93 -9.25 -10.41 5.85
CA SER A 93 -9.46 -10.79 4.44
C SER A 93 -8.41 -11.80 3.98
N SER A 94 -8.76 -12.60 2.97
CA SER A 94 -7.85 -13.60 2.41
C SER A 94 -6.59 -12.95 1.84
N PHE A 95 -5.49 -13.71 1.79
CA PHE A 95 -4.22 -13.24 1.24
C PHE A 95 -4.39 -12.68 -0.19
N PHE A 96 -5.08 -13.44 -1.07
CA PHE A 96 -5.31 -13.03 -2.46
C PHE A 96 -6.20 -11.80 -2.59
N SER A 97 -7.18 -11.62 -1.69
CA SER A 97 -8.00 -10.40 -1.67
C SER A 97 -7.16 -9.17 -1.35
N LEU A 98 -6.27 -9.26 -0.36
CA LEU A 98 -5.38 -8.16 0.03
C LEU A 98 -4.31 -7.89 -1.02
N LEU A 99 -3.73 -8.94 -1.61
CA LEU A 99 -2.78 -8.81 -2.72
C LEU A 99 -3.44 -8.13 -3.93
N GLY A 100 -4.63 -8.57 -4.32
CA GLY A 100 -5.41 -7.95 -5.38
C GLY A 100 -5.75 -6.48 -5.09
N GLY A 101 -6.08 -6.15 -3.84
CA GLY A 101 -6.28 -4.77 -3.39
C GLY A 101 -5.03 -3.90 -3.53
N GLY A 102 -3.84 -4.42 -3.20
CA GLY A 102 -2.57 -3.72 -3.41
C GLY A 102 -2.24 -3.49 -4.89
N VAL A 103 -2.46 -4.50 -5.73
CA VAL A 103 -2.30 -4.39 -7.20
C VAL A 103 -3.28 -3.36 -7.78
N LEU A 104 -4.54 -3.37 -7.34
CA LEU A 104 -5.53 -2.36 -7.71
C LEU A 104 -5.09 -0.96 -7.25
N GLY A 105 -4.54 -0.84 -6.05
CA GLY A 105 -3.95 0.41 -5.55
C GLY A 105 -2.83 0.93 -6.46
N ALA A 106 -1.92 0.06 -6.90
CA ALA A 106 -0.87 0.43 -7.85
C ALA A 106 -1.42 0.91 -9.20
N LEU A 107 -2.46 0.26 -9.73
CA LEU A 107 -3.15 0.68 -10.96
C LEU A 107 -3.82 2.05 -10.80
N LEU A 108 -4.53 2.27 -9.67
CA LEU A 108 -5.18 3.54 -9.39
C LEU A 108 -4.18 4.67 -9.23
N PHE A 109 -3.08 4.43 -8.50
CA PHE A 109 -2.01 5.41 -8.36
C PHE A 109 -1.48 5.82 -9.74
N TYR A 110 -1.14 4.84 -10.58
CA TYR A 110 -0.68 5.09 -11.94
C TYR A 110 -1.66 5.92 -12.75
N LEU A 111 -2.93 5.53 -12.75
CA LEU A 111 -3.96 6.23 -13.52
C LEU A 111 -4.15 7.68 -13.04
N ILE A 112 -4.22 7.90 -11.72
CA ILE A 112 -4.44 9.23 -11.14
C ILE A 112 -3.25 10.14 -11.45
N THR A 113 -2.02 9.71 -11.21
CA THR A 113 -0.85 10.58 -11.36
C THR A 113 -0.53 10.90 -12.82
N ASN A 114 -0.71 9.94 -13.74
CA ASN A 114 -0.55 10.20 -15.18
C ASN A 114 -1.68 11.09 -15.73
N THR A 115 -2.92 10.90 -15.25
CA THR A 115 -4.03 11.80 -15.62
C THR A 115 -3.80 13.20 -15.11
N ALA A 116 -3.31 13.37 -13.88
CA ALA A 116 -2.93 14.69 -13.35
C ALA A 116 -1.77 15.31 -14.15
N SER A 117 -0.77 14.52 -14.53
CA SER A 117 0.35 14.97 -15.38
C SER A 117 -0.15 15.51 -16.71
N TRP A 118 -1.02 14.76 -17.37
CA TRP A 118 -1.66 15.18 -18.62
C TRP A 118 -2.53 16.43 -18.44
N PHE A 119 -3.39 16.44 -17.41
CA PHE A 119 -4.40 17.49 -17.23
C PHE A 119 -3.83 18.81 -16.73
N PHE A 120 -2.86 18.79 -15.80
CA PHE A 120 -2.24 20.00 -15.28
C PHE A 120 -0.98 20.41 -16.05
N ASN A 121 -0.30 19.45 -16.68
CA ASN A 121 0.93 19.64 -17.44
C ASN A 121 1.93 20.61 -16.78
N PRO A 122 2.35 20.36 -15.53
CA PRO A 122 3.14 21.30 -14.74
C PRO A 122 4.51 21.63 -15.35
N PHE A 123 4.99 20.79 -16.27
CA PHE A 123 6.27 20.94 -16.96
C PHE A 123 6.13 21.38 -18.43
N ALA A 124 4.93 21.80 -18.84
CA ALA A 124 4.65 22.24 -20.21
C ALA A 124 5.09 21.24 -21.30
N ASN A 125 4.92 19.94 -21.04
CA ASN A 125 5.24 18.88 -21.99
C ASN A 125 4.40 19.03 -23.27
N PRO A 126 5.02 19.15 -24.45
CA PRO A 126 4.29 19.34 -25.71
C PRO A 126 3.42 18.13 -26.08
N GLU A 127 3.75 16.94 -25.59
CA GLU A 127 3.04 15.69 -25.88
C GLU A 127 1.69 15.60 -25.17
N TYR A 128 1.52 16.31 -24.05
CA TYR A 128 0.30 16.29 -23.23
C TYR A 128 -0.76 17.25 -23.76
N THR A 129 -1.09 17.08 -25.04
CA THR A 129 -2.20 17.77 -25.69
C THR A 129 -3.51 17.46 -24.95
N LYS A 130 -4.43 18.42 -24.80
CA LYS A 130 -5.70 18.24 -24.06
C LYS A 130 -6.73 17.43 -24.84
N THR A 131 -6.30 16.29 -25.36
CA THR A 131 -7.07 15.34 -26.16
C THR A 131 -6.92 13.93 -25.57
N ILE A 132 -7.79 13.02 -26.01
CA ILE A 132 -7.69 11.59 -25.66
C ILE A 132 -6.33 11.01 -26.08
N GLN A 133 -5.80 11.43 -27.23
CA GLN A 133 -4.49 10.99 -27.70
C GLN A 133 -3.37 11.43 -26.73
N GLY A 134 -3.38 12.69 -26.29
CA GLY A 134 -2.43 13.17 -25.29
C GLY A 134 -2.54 12.44 -23.95
N TRP A 135 -3.76 12.07 -23.55
CA TRP A 135 -3.98 11.27 -22.34
C TRP A 135 -3.43 9.85 -22.48
N ILE A 136 -3.63 9.19 -23.62
CA ILE A 136 -3.04 7.88 -23.93
C ILE A 136 -1.51 7.98 -23.95
N ILE A 137 -0.95 9.06 -24.51
CA ILE A 137 0.50 9.29 -24.49
C ILE A 137 1.01 9.39 -23.06
N ALA A 138 0.35 10.15 -22.19
CA ALA A 138 0.72 10.22 -20.78
C ALA A 138 0.67 8.84 -20.10
N LEU A 139 -0.30 8.00 -20.45
CA LEU A 139 -0.44 6.63 -19.92
C LEU A 139 0.49 5.59 -20.54
N THR A 140 1.28 5.91 -21.56
CA THR A 140 2.11 4.92 -22.26
C THR A 140 3.55 5.37 -22.45
N LYS A 141 3.77 6.46 -23.19
CA LYS A 141 5.09 6.96 -23.57
C LYS A 141 5.61 8.03 -22.62
N GLY A 142 4.75 8.92 -22.12
CA GLY A 142 5.18 10.08 -21.35
C GLY A 142 5.90 11.13 -22.21
N THR A 143 6.82 11.85 -21.57
CA THR A 143 7.60 12.95 -22.17
C THR A 143 8.78 12.42 -22.97
N ALA A 144 9.05 12.97 -24.16
CA ALA A 144 10.20 12.58 -24.97
C ALA A 144 11.53 12.81 -24.22
N GLY A 145 12.49 11.89 -24.40
CA GLY A 145 13.79 11.94 -23.73
C GLY A 145 13.80 11.37 -22.30
N TRP A 146 12.65 10.94 -21.78
CA TRP A 146 12.52 10.27 -20.48
C TRP A 146 12.04 8.82 -20.64
N PRO A 147 12.24 7.96 -19.61
CA PRO A 147 11.71 6.60 -19.63
C PRO A 147 10.19 6.56 -19.84
N GLU A 148 9.73 5.58 -20.61
CA GLU A 148 8.32 5.46 -20.96
C GLU A 148 7.45 5.16 -19.73
N THR A 149 6.28 5.80 -19.61
CA THR A 149 5.42 5.68 -18.42
C THR A 149 4.89 4.27 -18.20
N TRP A 150 4.70 3.47 -19.25
CA TRP A 150 4.31 2.06 -19.07
C TRP A 150 5.38 1.25 -18.31
N THR A 151 6.67 1.60 -18.42
CA THR A 151 7.74 0.93 -17.66
C THR A 151 7.63 1.23 -16.17
N PHE A 152 7.19 2.45 -15.82
CA PHE A 152 6.84 2.84 -14.47
C PHE A 152 5.63 2.04 -13.96
N LEU A 153 4.59 1.84 -14.78
CA LEU A 153 3.46 0.98 -14.42
C LEU A 153 3.93 -0.45 -14.11
N ARG A 154 4.73 -1.05 -14.99
CA ARG A 154 5.27 -2.40 -14.79
C ARG A 154 6.01 -2.51 -13.45
N ASN A 155 6.92 -1.58 -13.17
CA ASN A 155 7.71 -1.61 -11.94
C ASN A 155 6.84 -1.33 -10.70
N THR A 156 5.83 -0.47 -10.82
CA THR A 156 4.85 -0.16 -9.78
C THR A 156 3.95 -1.36 -9.47
N LEU A 157 3.52 -2.12 -10.47
CA LEU A 157 2.76 -3.37 -10.28
C LEU A 157 3.61 -4.44 -9.60
N LEU A 158 4.84 -4.64 -10.08
CA LEU A 158 5.76 -5.63 -9.50
C LEU A 158 6.09 -5.30 -8.05
N SER A 159 6.55 -4.07 -7.77
CA SER A 159 6.87 -3.64 -6.41
C SER A 159 5.64 -3.61 -5.50
N GLY A 160 4.52 -3.05 -5.99
CA GLY A 160 3.25 -3.00 -5.26
C GLY A 160 2.75 -4.40 -4.87
N GLY A 161 2.77 -5.35 -5.80
CA GLY A 161 2.40 -6.74 -5.55
C GLY A 161 3.34 -7.42 -4.56
N ILE A 162 4.66 -7.36 -4.79
CA ILE A 162 5.68 -8.00 -3.94
C ILE A 162 5.59 -7.46 -2.51
N PHE A 163 5.62 -6.13 -2.32
CA PHE A 163 5.62 -5.55 -0.98
C PHE A 163 4.27 -5.68 -0.28
N THR A 164 3.15 -5.66 -1.01
CA THR A 164 1.84 -5.98 -0.41
C THR A 164 1.83 -7.43 0.08
N GLY A 165 2.30 -8.37 -0.74
CA GLY A 165 2.39 -9.78 -0.37
C GLY A 165 3.27 -9.99 0.86
N LEU A 166 4.47 -9.42 0.89
CA LEU A 166 5.38 -9.49 2.04
C LEU A 166 4.76 -8.89 3.31
N PHE A 167 4.13 -7.73 3.20
CA PHE A 167 3.49 -7.08 4.35
C PHE A 167 2.31 -7.91 4.88
N VAL A 168 1.43 -8.36 4.00
CA VAL A 168 0.27 -9.17 4.38
C VAL A 168 0.71 -10.50 5.00
N ALA A 169 1.72 -11.17 4.43
CA ALA A 169 2.28 -12.39 4.99
C ALA A 169 2.83 -12.16 6.40
N ALA A 170 3.66 -11.12 6.58
CA ALA A 170 4.20 -10.77 7.89
C ALA A 170 3.09 -10.50 8.92
N MET A 171 2.07 -9.70 8.56
CA MET A 171 0.96 -9.40 9.46
C MET A 171 0.16 -10.63 9.85
N LYS A 172 -0.08 -11.56 8.92
CA LYS A 172 -0.81 -12.80 9.20
C LYS A 172 -0.02 -13.72 10.13
N LEU A 173 1.27 -13.93 9.87
CA LEU A 173 2.16 -14.72 10.75
C LEU A 173 2.20 -14.17 12.18
N THR A 174 2.24 -12.84 12.33
CA THR A 174 2.20 -12.21 13.66
C THR A 174 0.84 -12.26 14.34
N ALA A 175 -0.26 -12.41 13.59
CA ALA A 175 -1.61 -12.52 14.14
C ALA A 175 -1.95 -13.94 14.60
N GLU A 176 -1.33 -14.95 14.00
CA GLU A 176 -1.49 -16.36 14.38
C GLU A 176 -0.68 -16.70 15.65
N SER A 177 0.51 -16.13 15.81
CA SER A 177 1.41 -16.44 16.95
C SER A 177 0.91 -16.13 18.38
N PRO A 178 0.02 -15.13 18.64
CA PRO A 178 -0.47 -14.85 19.99
C PRO A 178 -1.67 -15.72 20.41
N GLN A 179 -2.53 -16.13 19.47
CA GLN A 179 -3.77 -16.84 19.78
C GLN A 179 -3.62 -18.37 19.81
N GLU A 180 -2.76 -18.95 18.97
CA GLU A 180 -2.51 -20.40 19.00
C GLU A 180 -1.68 -20.83 20.21
N LYS A 181 -0.79 -19.97 20.71
CA LYS A 181 0.04 -20.28 21.89
C LYS A 181 -0.76 -20.32 23.20
N GLU A 182 -1.85 -19.57 23.31
CA GLU A 182 -2.75 -19.63 24.47
C GLU A 182 -3.81 -20.72 24.31
N ALA A 183 -4.30 -20.99 23.10
CA ALA A 183 -5.28 -22.04 22.85
C ALA A 183 -4.72 -23.47 23.03
N GLY A 184 -3.42 -23.68 22.76
CA GLY A 184 -2.74 -24.95 23.00
C GLY A 184 -2.41 -25.26 24.47
N GLN A 185 -2.70 -24.34 25.41
CA GLN A 185 -2.44 -24.51 26.84
C GLN A 185 -3.69 -24.83 27.66
N ARG A 186 -4.88 -24.94 27.04
CA ARG A 186 -6.05 -25.42 27.77
C ARG A 186 -5.89 -26.92 27.99
N ALA A 187 -5.46 -27.28 29.21
CA ALA A 187 -5.34 -28.64 29.68
C ALA A 187 -6.64 -29.42 29.38
N PRO A 188 -6.55 -30.72 29.03
CA PRO A 188 -7.73 -31.54 28.82
C PRO A 188 -8.63 -31.47 30.07
N GLU A 189 -9.91 -31.15 29.87
CA GLU A 189 -10.91 -31.26 30.92
C GLU A 189 -10.88 -32.69 31.47
N PRO A 190 -10.87 -32.89 32.81
CA PRO A 190 -10.89 -34.25 33.35
C PRO A 190 -12.19 -34.91 32.92
N GLU A 191 -12.05 -36.09 32.30
CA GLU A 191 -13.15 -37.00 31.99
C GLU A 191 -13.99 -37.20 33.25
N THR A 192 -15.21 -36.66 33.26
CA THR A 192 -16.21 -37.01 34.28
C THR A 192 -16.48 -38.50 34.16
N GLU A 193 -15.97 -39.25 35.14
CA GLU A 193 -16.29 -40.65 35.37
C GLU A 193 -17.81 -40.82 35.35
N SER A 194 -18.23 -41.75 34.49
CA SER A 194 -19.56 -42.30 34.38
C SER A 194 -20.03 -42.88 35.73
N GLU A 195 -21.14 -42.38 36.27
CA GLU A 195 -21.96 -43.12 37.23
C GLU A 195 -23.26 -43.62 36.57
N PRO A 196 -23.79 -44.78 37.01
CA PRO A 196 -24.56 -45.69 36.17
C PRO A 196 -26.06 -45.36 36.15
N GLU A 197 -26.69 -45.74 35.03
CA GLU A 197 -28.13 -45.74 34.77
C GLU A 197 -28.95 -46.28 35.96
N ALA A 198 -29.77 -45.42 36.56
CA ALA A 198 -30.88 -45.85 37.40
C ALA A 198 -31.98 -46.43 36.49
N LYS A 199 -32.26 -47.72 36.68
CA LYS A 199 -33.28 -48.52 35.97
C LYS A 199 -34.69 -47.88 36.02
N PRO A 200 -35.52 -48.07 35.00
CA PRO A 200 -36.93 -47.69 35.04
C PRO A 200 -37.74 -48.72 35.86
N GLU A 201 -38.49 -48.25 36.85
CA GLU A 201 -39.47 -49.08 37.57
C GLU A 201 -40.85 -48.90 36.89
N GLU A 202 -41.30 -49.96 36.21
CA GLU A 202 -42.65 -50.09 35.66
C GLU A 202 -43.70 -50.27 36.77
N ALA A 203 -44.73 -49.41 36.72
CA ALA A 203 -46.15 -49.62 37.02
C ALA A 203 -46.60 -50.68 38.06
N LYS A 204 -47.48 -50.27 39.00
CA LYS A 204 -48.89 -50.74 39.08
C LYS A 204 -49.73 -50.12 40.22
N ALA A 205 -51.02 -50.06 39.91
CA ALA A 205 -52.24 -49.90 40.73
C ALA A 205 -52.73 -48.46 40.98
#